data_AF-A0A816TF06-F1
#
_entry.id   AF-A0A816TF06-F1
#
_cell.length_a   1.000
_cell.length_b   1.000
_cell.length_c   1.000
_cell.angle_alpha   90.00
_cell.angle_beta   90.00
_cell.angle_gamma   90.00
#
_symmetry.space_group_name_H-M   'P 1'
#
loop_
_entity.id
_entity.type
_entity.pdbx_description
1 polymer ?
#
loop_
_entity_poly.entity_id
_entity_poly.type
_entity_poly.pdbx_seq_one_letter_code
_entity_poly.pdbx_strand_id
1 'polypeptide(L)'
;MELRKLEAVEKHMSKCADARKLGDWKAALMEADAAIVSGADFSPHLGMCKVEALLKLHRLDDAQSNLLEVPKAEPFPAHCSFSGIACEAYTYFVKAQIEMALGRFENAVMAAEKASKIDPRSNEVAMLHNTVTLVARARVRGNDLYKSERYTEASSAYAEGLRLDPCNAILYCNRAACWFKLGMWERSVEDCNQALRFQPRYTKPLLRRAACNNKMERWAAVVSDYEALRKELPHDKEVAESLFHAQVALKKSRGEEVLNMEFGGEVEEVYSREQFKAAMNLPGVSVIHFSTVSDHQCKQLSPFVDSLCTRYPSIHFLKVDIDKCPSIGNAENVRVVPTVKIYKNGTRVKEIVCPSKEVLEYSVRHYSG
;
A
#
# COMPACT_ATOMS: atom_id res chain seq x y z
N MET A 1 -0.98 -42.14 22.04
CA MET A 1 -0.38 -41.00 21.29
C MET A 1 -1.36 -39.83 21.21
N GLU A 2 -2.66 -40.08 20.96
CA GLU A 2 -3.70 -39.05 20.89
C GLU A 2 -3.99 -38.35 22.22
N LEU A 3 -4.02 -39.06 23.35
CA LEU A 3 -4.24 -38.43 24.67
C LEU A 3 -3.19 -37.37 25.02
N ARG A 4 -1.91 -37.63 24.71
CA ARG A 4 -0.82 -36.67 24.93
C ARG A 4 -0.94 -35.43 24.03
N LYS A 5 -1.51 -35.57 22.82
CA LYS A 5 -1.77 -34.43 21.93
C LYS A 5 -2.94 -33.59 22.46
N LEU A 6 -4.00 -34.24 22.96
CA LEU A 6 -5.13 -33.57 23.57
C LEU A 6 -4.72 -32.76 24.82
N GLU A 7 -3.94 -33.37 25.72
CA GLU A 7 -3.38 -32.69 26.90
C GLU A 7 -2.51 -31.48 26.51
N ALA A 8 -1.73 -31.60 25.43
CA ALA A 8 -0.93 -30.50 24.91
C ALA A 8 -1.82 -29.37 24.35
N VAL A 9 -2.86 -29.69 23.58
CA VAL A 9 -3.83 -28.72 23.07
C VAL A 9 -4.50 -27.96 24.22
N GLU A 10 -5.06 -28.67 25.21
CA GLU A 10 -5.73 -28.04 26.35
C GLU A 10 -4.79 -27.12 27.13
N LYS A 11 -3.54 -27.56 27.36
CA LYS A 11 -2.52 -26.75 28.02
C LYS A 11 -2.21 -25.47 27.26
N HIS A 12 -1.97 -25.57 25.96
CA HIS A 12 -1.68 -24.41 25.11
C HIS A 12 -2.88 -23.47 24.99
N MET A 13 -4.10 -24.01 24.90
CA MET A 13 -5.34 -23.22 24.89
C MET A 13 -5.56 -22.44 26.19
N SER A 14 -5.34 -23.06 27.36
CA SER A 14 -5.45 -22.38 28.65
C SER A 14 -4.46 -21.22 28.75
N LYS A 15 -3.19 -21.47 28.41
CA LYS A 15 -2.16 -20.44 28.43
C LYS A 15 -2.43 -19.31 27.44
N CYS A 16 -2.95 -19.64 26.26
CA CYS A 16 -3.37 -18.65 25.26
C CYS A 16 -4.47 -17.74 25.83
N ALA A 17 -5.49 -18.30 26.46
CA ALA A 17 -6.56 -17.54 27.10
C ALA A 17 -6.04 -16.65 28.24
N ASP A 18 -5.11 -17.15 29.05
CA ASP A 18 -4.51 -16.37 30.15
C ASP A 18 -3.62 -15.23 29.62
N ALA A 19 -2.78 -15.51 28.62
CA ALA A 19 -1.97 -14.49 27.96
C ALA A 19 -2.82 -13.38 27.33
N ARG A 20 -3.94 -13.76 26.69
CA ARG A 20 -4.92 -12.81 26.17
C ARG A 20 -5.47 -11.90 27.27
N LYS A 21 -5.91 -12.46 28.41
CA LYS A 21 -6.44 -11.68 29.54
C LYS A 21 -5.41 -10.71 30.13
N LEU A 22 -4.14 -11.13 30.16
CA LEU A 22 -3.03 -10.31 30.64
C LEU A 22 -2.59 -9.24 29.62
N GLY A 23 -3.06 -9.31 28.38
CA GLY A 23 -2.61 -8.44 27.29
C GLY A 23 -1.20 -8.77 26.78
N ASP A 24 -0.67 -9.96 27.09
CA ASP A 24 0.57 -10.46 26.48
C ASP A 24 0.27 -11.09 25.13
N TRP A 25 0.13 -10.22 24.13
CA TRP A 25 -0.23 -10.64 22.77
C TRP A 25 0.87 -11.48 22.08
N LYS A 26 2.13 -11.36 22.51
CA LYS A 26 3.21 -12.20 21.98
C LYS A 26 3.07 -13.64 22.49
N ALA A 27 2.82 -13.80 23.79
CA ALA A 27 2.56 -15.11 24.37
C ALA A 27 1.25 -15.71 23.85
N ALA A 28 0.19 -14.91 23.72
CA ALA A 28 -1.09 -15.37 23.17
C ALA A 28 -0.93 -15.91 21.73
N LEU A 29 -0.19 -15.19 20.88
CA LEU A 29 0.14 -15.62 19.52
C LEU A 29 0.94 -16.94 19.51
N MET A 30 1.99 -17.01 20.33
CA MET A 30 2.86 -18.20 20.43
C MET A 30 2.09 -19.44 20.89
N GLU A 31 1.29 -19.30 21.95
CA GLU A 31 0.52 -20.40 22.52
C GLU A 31 -0.64 -20.81 21.59
N ALA A 32 -1.22 -19.87 20.83
CA ALA A 32 -2.19 -20.18 19.78
C ALA A 32 -1.56 -21.02 18.66
N ASP A 33 -0.38 -20.62 18.16
CA ASP A 33 0.35 -21.40 17.14
C ASP A 33 0.74 -22.79 17.67
N ALA A 34 1.17 -22.90 18.93
CA ALA A 34 1.51 -24.18 19.54
C ALA A 34 0.30 -25.11 19.69
N ALA A 35 -0.88 -24.58 20.03
CA ALA A 35 -2.12 -25.33 20.06
C ALA A 35 -2.54 -25.82 18.65
N ILE A 36 -2.40 -24.97 17.62
CA ILE A 36 -2.68 -25.35 16.22
C ILE A 36 -1.75 -26.49 15.78
N VAL A 37 -0.43 -26.37 16.01
CA VAL A 37 0.56 -27.41 15.70
C VAL A 37 0.28 -28.73 16.44
N SER A 38 -0.31 -28.64 17.64
CA SER A 38 -0.69 -29.80 18.45
C SER A 38 -1.99 -30.49 17.97
N GLY A 39 -2.69 -29.92 16.98
CA GLY A 39 -3.89 -30.50 16.35
C GLY A 39 -5.19 -29.71 16.54
N ALA A 40 -5.12 -28.43 16.92
CA ALA A 40 -6.30 -27.56 17.09
C ALA A 40 -6.57 -26.64 15.87
N ASP A 41 -6.13 -27.04 14.69
CA ASP A 41 -6.22 -26.30 13.42
C ASP A 41 -7.67 -26.01 12.96
N PHE A 42 -8.64 -26.81 13.39
CA PHE A 42 -10.05 -26.58 13.10
C PHE A 42 -10.78 -25.66 14.09
N SER A 43 -10.09 -25.08 15.09
CA SER A 43 -10.69 -24.22 16.12
C SER A 43 -10.85 -22.77 15.66
N PRO A 44 -12.08 -22.25 15.43
CA PRO A 44 -12.26 -20.89 14.94
C PRO A 44 -11.86 -19.83 15.97
N HIS A 45 -12.14 -20.09 17.25
CA HIS A 45 -11.83 -19.13 18.31
C HIS A 45 -10.31 -19.02 18.55
N LEU A 46 -9.56 -20.11 18.37
CA LEU A 46 -8.10 -20.08 18.43
C LEU A 46 -7.50 -19.30 17.26
N GLY A 47 -8.01 -19.53 16.04
CA GLY A 47 -7.66 -18.73 14.86
C GLY A 47 -7.99 -17.24 15.05
N MET A 48 -9.15 -16.93 15.65
CA MET A 48 -9.51 -15.55 15.99
C MET A 48 -8.61 -14.95 17.07
N CYS A 49 -8.16 -15.73 18.06
CA CYS A 49 -7.20 -15.26 19.06
C CYS A 49 -5.86 -14.87 18.43
N LYS A 50 -5.39 -15.67 17.46
CA LYS A 50 -4.22 -15.34 16.64
C LYS A 50 -4.41 -14.03 15.88
N VAL A 51 -5.56 -13.85 15.21
CA VAL A 51 -5.89 -12.59 14.51
C VAL A 51 -5.90 -11.40 15.48
N GLU A 52 -6.53 -11.53 16.64
CA GLU A 52 -6.56 -10.47 17.65
C GLU A 52 -5.15 -10.11 18.14
N ALA A 53 -4.32 -11.10 18.46
CA ALA A 53 -2.95 -10.88 18.88
C ALA A 53 -2.13 -10.13 17.81
N LEU A 54 -2.26 -10.51 16.54
CA LEU A 54 -1.60 -9.82 15.43
C LEU A 54 -2.06 -8.36 15.29
N LEU A 55 -3.36 -8.07 15.45
CA LEU A 55 -3.86 -6.68 15.46
C LEU A 55 -3.25 -5.86 16.59
N LYS A 56 -3.19 -6.43 17.80
CA LYS A 56 -2.66 -5.75 18.99
C LYS A 56 -1.14 -5.56 18.93
N LEU A 57 -0.45 -6.35 18.11
CA LEU A 57 0.96 -6.19 17.75
C LEU A 57 1.18 -5.27 16.54
N HIS A 58 0.13 -4.62 16.02
CA HIS A 58 0.17 -3.74 14.85
C HIS A 58 0.63 -4.43 13.55
N ARG A 59 0.32 -5.72 13.41
CA ARG A 59 0.61 -6.56 12.23
C ARG A 59 -0.67 -6.82 11.43
N LEU A 60 -1.25 -5.74 10.87
CA LEU A 60 -2.57 -5.79 10.22
C LEU A 60 -2.60 -6.72 8.99
N ASP A 61 -1.55 -6.69 8.16
CA ASP A 61 -1.45 -7.54 6.97
C ASP A 61 -1.48 -9.03 7.37
N ASP A 62 -0.67 -9.40 8.38
CA ASP A 62 -0.64 -10.77 8.90
C ASP A 62 -1.99 -11.17 9.51
N ALA A 63 -2.63 -10.26 10.25
CA ALA A 63 -3.96 -10.49 10.82
C ALA A 63 -5.01 -10.75 9.73
N GLN A 64 -4.95 -10.00 8.62
CA GLN A 64 -5.85 -10.17 7.49
C GLN A 64 -5.61 -11.49 6.77
N SER A 65 -4.35 -11.88 6.54
CA SER A 65 -4.03 -13.18 5.95
C SER A 65 -4.52 -14.34 6.83
N ASN A 66 -4.27 -14.28 8.14
CA ASN A 66 -4.71 -15.33 9.07
C ASN A 66 -6.24 -15.39 9.19
N LEU A 67 -6.95 -14.26 9.06
CA LEU A 67 -8.42 -14.24 9.06
C LEU A 67 -9.01 -15.10 7.93
N LEU A 68 -8.35 -15.17 6.77
CA LEU A 68 -8.80 -15.99 5.63
C LEU A 68 -8.66 -17.49 5.88
N GLU A 69 -7.73 -17.87 6.76
CA GLU A 69 -7.45 -19.26 7.14
C GLU A 69 -8.35 -19.75 8.28
N VAL A 70 -9.04 -18.84 9.00
CA VAL A 70 -9.92 -19.21 10.11
C VAL A 70 -11.07 -20.10 9.61
N PRO A 71 -11.22 -21.32 10.15
CA PRO A 71 -12.30 -22.22 9.77
C PRO A 71 -13.67 -21.58 10.02
N LYS A 72 -14.54 -21.63 9.02
CA LYS A 72 -15.95 -21.26 9.15
C LYS A 72 -16.69 -22.42 9.80
N ALA A 73 -16.56 -22.58 11.12
CA ALA A 73 -17.28 -23.65 11.81
C ALA A 73 -18.70 -23.20 12.16
N GLU A 74 -19.68 -23.98 11.71
CA GLU A 74 -21.00 -24.06 12.30
C GLU A 74 -21.36 -25.54 12.44
N PRO A 75 -21.95 -25.98 13.57
CA PRO A 75 -22.29 -25.22 14.78
C PRO A 75 -21.17 -25.23 15.84
N PHE A 76 -21.09 -24.18 16.65
CA PHE A 76 -20.25 -24.18 17.86
C PHE A 76 -20.84 -25.11 18.92
N PRO A 77 -20.01 -25.83 19.70
CA PRO A 77 -20.49 -26.59 20.85
C PRO A 77 -21.23 -25.68 21.84
N ALA A 78 -22.38 -26.13 22.33
CA ALA A 78 -23.13 -25.42 23.37
C ALA A 78 -22.25 -25.18 24.60
N HIS A 79 -22.32 -23.99 25.18
CA HIS A 79 -21.54 -23.58 26.37
C HIS A 79 -20.01 -23.46 26.17
N CYS A 80 -19.49 -23.51 24.94
CA CYS A 80 -18.10 -23.17 24.65
C CYS A 80 -17.84 -21.70 25.01
N SER A 81 -16.86 -21.44 25.89
CA SER A 81 -16.37 -20.10 26.19
C SER A 81 -14.85 -20.04 26.07
N PHE A 82 -14.34 -18.93 25.56
CA PHE A 82 -12.92 -18.63 25.45
C PHE A 82 -12.65 -17.28 26.11
N SER A 83 -11.71 -17.26 27.05
CA SER A 83 -11.39 -16.05 27.82
C SER A 83 -12.60 -15.41 28.55
N GLY A 84 -13.67 -16.16 28.84
CA GLY A 84 -14.89 -15.65 29.47
C GLY A 84 -15.92 -15.05 28.51
N ILE A 85 -15.73 -15.19 27.20
CA ILE A 85 -16.69 -14.82 26.14
C ILE A 85 -17.16 -16.11 25.46
N ALA A 86 -18.44 -16.22 25.10
CA ALA A 86 -18.92 -17.34 24.29
C ALA A 86 -18.09 -17.48 22.99
N CYS A 87 -17.65 -18.69 22.63
CA CYS A 87 -16.74 -18.91 21.50
C CYS A 87 -17.26 -18.30 20.19
N GLU A 88 -18.57 -18.42 19.93
CA GLU A 88 -19.22 -17.80 18.77
C GLU A 88 -19.18 -16.27 18.85
N ALA A 89 -19.55 -15.68 19.99
CA ALA A 89 -19.48 -14.23 20.21
C ALA A 89 -18.05 -13.70 20.05
N TYR A 90 -17.05 -14.45 20.52
CA TYR A 90 -15.65 -14.09 20.41
C TYR A 90 -15.18 -13.97 18.95
N THR A 91 -15.68 -14.83 18.06
CA THR A 91 -15.36 -14.69 16.62
C THR A 91 -15.84 -13.37 16.03
N TYR A 92 -17.06 -12.96 16.37
CA TYR A 92 -17.62 -11.67 15.93
C TYR A 92 -16.97 -10.49 16.65
N PHE A 93 -16.56 -10.66 17.89
CA PHE A 93 -15.81 -9.68 18.67
C PHE A 93 -14.49 -9.33 17.99
N VAL A 94 -13.68 -10.34 17.64
CA VAL A 94 -12.42 -10.11 16.91
C VAL A 94 -12.69 -9.59 15.50
N LYS A 95 -13.72 -10.10 14.82
CA LYS A 95 -14.13 -9.60 13.50
C LYS A 95 -14.45 -8.11 13.53
N ALA A 96 -15.12 -7.61 14.56
CA ALA A 96 -15.38 -6.19 14.71
C ALA A 96 -14.09 -5.36 14.84
N GLN A 97 -13.10 -5.86 15.59
CA GLN A 97 -11.81 -5.18 15.74
C GLN A 97 -11.02 -5.11 14.42
N ILE A 98 -10.94 -6.21 13.67
CA ILE A 98 -10.21 -6.20 12.38
C ILE A 98 -10.92 -5.34 11.33
N GLU A 99 -12.25 -5.40 11.24
CA GLU A 99 -12.99 -4.56 10.30
C GLU A 99 -12.84 -3.07 10.66
N MET A 100 -12.74 -2.73 11.96
CA MET A 100 -12.44 -1.37 12.41
C MET A 100 -11.05 -0.92 11.96
N ALA A 101 -10.02 -1.77 12.14
CA ALA A 101 -8.65 -1.48 11.71
C ALA A 101 -8.54 -1.35 10.17
N LEU A 102 -9.29 -2.15 9.42
CA LEU A 102 -9.38 -2.07 7.96
C LEU A 102 -10.21 -0.86 7.46
N GLY A 103 -10.80 -0.09 8.37
CA GLY A 103 -11.62 1.07 8.03
C GLY A 103 -13.01 0.74 7.49
N ARG A 104 -13.50 -0.49 7.69
CA ARG A 104 -14.85 -0.94 7.32
C ARG A 104 -15.80 -0.79 8.51
N PHE A 105 -16.04 0.45 8.91
CA PHE A 105 -16.73 0.81 10.15
C PHE A 105 -18.15 0.21 10.25
N GLU A 106 -18.90 0.17 9.16
CA GLU A 106 -20.24 -0.41 9.13
C GLU A 106 -20.21 -1.91 9.40
N ASN A 107 -19.27 -2.64 8.79
CA ASN A 107 -19.04 -4.07 9.06
C ASN A 107 -18.61 -4.30 10.50
N ALA A 108 -17.78 -3.42 11.06
CA ALA A 108 -17.33 -3.49 12.43
C ALA A 108 -18.51 -3.38 13.41
N VAL A 109 -19.41 -2.41 13.19
CA VAL A 109 -20.62 -2.22 14.01
C VAL A 109 -21.53 -3.45 13.93
N MET A 110 -21.80 -3.96 12.71
CA MET A 110 -22.63 -5.16 12.54
C MET A 110 -22.04 -6.38 13.24
N ALA A 111 -20.71 -6.58 13.17
CA ALA A 111 -20.04 -7.67 13.86
C ALA A 111 -20.12 -7.51 15.39
N ALA A 112 -19.89 -6.30 15.91
CA ALA A 112 -19.97 -6.05 17.34
C ALA A 112 -21.40 -6.21 17.90
N GLU A 113 -22.40 -5.77 17.14
CA GLU A 113 -23.81 -5.98 17.49
C GLU A 113 -24.15 -7.48 17.53
N LYS A 114 -23.67 -8.25 16.54
CA LYS A 114 -23.87 -9.71 16.53
C LYS A 114 -23.20 -10.38 17.73
N ALA A 115 -21.96 -10.01 18.07
CA ALA A 115 -21.29 -10.51 19.27
C ALA A 115 -22.12 -10.21 20.53
N SER A 116 -22.64 -8.98 20.66
CA SER A 116 -23.45 -8.54 21.80
C SER A 116 -24.79 -9.27 21.91
N LYS A 117 -25.38 -9.71 20.79
CA LYS A 117 -26.62 -10.53 20.79
C LYS A 117 -26.36 -11.96 21.26
N ILE A 118 -25.20 -12.52 20.91
CA ILE A 118 -24.82 -13.90 21.27
C ILE A 118 -24.43 -13.97 22.75
N ASP A 119 -23.66 -12.99 23.24
CA ASP A 119 -23.20 -12.94 24.63
C ASP A 119 -23.49 -11.59 25.30
N PRO A 120 -24.77 -11.33 25.66
CA PRO A 120 -25.18 -10.06 26.25
C PRO A 120 -24.69 -9.87 27.70
N ARG A 121 -24.19 -10.94 28.34
CA ARG A 121 -23.68 -10.88 29.72
C ARG A 121 -22.20 -10.50 29.77
N SER A 122 -21.50 -10.57 28.65
CA SER A 122 -20.10 -10.17 28.57
C SER A 122 -19.94 -8.65 28.53
N ASN A 123 -19.38 -8.10 29.61
CA ASN A 123 -19.02 -6.69 29.69
C ASN A 123 -18.00 -6.28 28.61
N GLU A 124 -17.07 -7.17 28.26
CA GLU A 124 -16.06 -6.89 27.23
C GLU A 124 -16.71 -6.69 25.87
N VAL A 125 -17.65 -7.56 25.52
CA VAL A 125 -18.42 -7.47 24.27
C VAL A 125 -19.28 -6.21 24.23
N ALA A 126 -19.98 -5.90 25.34
CA ALA A 126 -20.80 -4.69 25.44
C ALA A 126 -19.96 -3.40 25.30
N MET A 127 -18.79 -3.35 25.95
CA MET A 127 -17.85 -2.23 25.82
C MET A 127 -17.34 -2.08 24.39
N LEU A 128 -16.93 -3.18 23.73
CA LEU A 128 -16.48 -3.13 22.35
C LEU A 128 -17.59 -2.59 21.42
N HIS A 129 -18.83 -3.09 21.56
CA HIS A 129 -19.95 -2.64 20.75
C HIS A 129 -20.22 -1.14 20.91
N ASN A 130 -20.20 -0.64 22.15
CA ASN A 130 -20.35 0.80 22.41
C ASN A 130 -19.19 1.61 21.78
N THR A 131 -17.94 1.20 22.02
CA THR A 131 -16.76 1.88 21.47
C THR A 131 -16.80 1.92 19.95
N VAL A 132 -17.04 0.78 19.28
CA VAL A 132 -17.09 0.68 17.82
C VAL A 132 -18.19 1.56 17.24
N THR A 133 -19.36 1.58 17.87
CA THR A 133 -20.49 2.43 17.46
C THR A 133 -20.17 3.92 17.58
N LEU A 134 -19.58 4.33 18.71
CA LEU A 134 -19.23 5.73 18.94
C LEU A 134 -18.10 6.20 18.02
N VAL A 135 -17.09 5.36 17.78
CA VAL A 135 -16.00 5.61 16.83
C VAL A 135 -16.55 5.76 15.40
N ALA A 136 -17.42 4.85 14.96
CA ALA A 136 -18.06 4.93 13.65
C ALA A 136 -18.89 6.21 13.50
N ARG A 137 -19.65 6.59 14.53
CA ARG A 137 -20.44 7.83 14.55
C ARG A 137 -19.56 9.08 14.51
N ALA A 138 -18.47 9.10 15.25
CA ALA A 138 -17.49 10.19 15.25
C ALA A 138 -16.87 10.37 13.86
N ARG A 139 -16.53 9.26 13.18
CA ARG A 139 -16.05 9.26 11.79
C ARG A 139 -17.07 9.84 10.83
N VAL A 140 -18.33 9.38 10.86
CA VAL A 140 -19.38 9.87 9.96
C VAL A 140 -19.59 11.37 10.15
N ARG A 141 -19.71 11.82 11.40
CA ARG A 141 -19.82 13.25 11.73
C ARG A 141 -18.62 14.05 11.21
N GLY A 142 -17.39 13.56 11.43
CA GLY A 142 -16.18 14.21 10.94
C GLY A 142 -16.15 14.29 9.41
N ASN A 143 -16.58 13.23 8.71
CA ASN A 143 -16.67 13.21 7.25
C ASN A 143 -17.68 14.24 6.72
N ASP A 144 -18.85 14.33 7.36
CA ASP A 144 -19.89 15.28 6.96
C ASP A 144 -19.45 16.73 7.19
N LEU A 145 -18.84 17.02 8.33
CA LEU A 145 -18.24 18.32 8.62
C LEU A 145 -17.12 18.67 7.64
N TYR A 146 -16.28 17.70 7.26
CA TYR A 146 -15.22 17.89 6.28
C TYR A 146 -15.79 18.22 4.89
N LYS A 147 -16.87 17.53 4.46
CA LYS A 147 -17.56 17.82 3.21
C LYS A 147 -18.21 19.20 3.21
N SER A 148 -18.68 19.66 4.37
CA SER A 148 -19.16 21.03 4.58
C SER A 148 -18.05 22.06 4.81
N GLU A 149 -16.78 21.71 4.58
CA GLU A 149 -15.60 22.57 4.74
C GLU A 149 -15.38 23.11 6.17
N ARG A 150 -16.06 22.54 7.16
CA ARG A 150 -15.93 22.88 8.59
C ARG A 150 -14.76 22.11 9.20
N TYR A 151 -13.55 22.38 8.72
CA TYR A 151 -12.37 21.55 9.02
C TYR A 151 -11.96 21.52 10.49
N THR A 152 -12.13 22.62 11.23
CA THR A 152 -11.85 22.67 12.67
C THR A 152 -12.77 21.71 13.44
N GLU A 153 -14.07 21.76 13.14
CA GLU A 153 -15.07 20.90 13.78
C GLU A 153 -14.94 19.44 13.34
N ALA A 154 -14.61 19.20 12.07
CA ALA A 154 -14.28 17.88 11.57
C ALA A 154 -13.07 17.29 12.34
N SER A 155 -12.02 18.09 12.56
CA SER A 155 -10.86 17.67 13.33
C SER A 155 -11.20 17.28 14.77
N SER A 156 -12.11 18.04 15.41
CA SER A 156 -12.64 17.73 16.74
C SER A 156 -13.40 16.42 16.74
N ALA A 157 -14.31 16.21 15.79
CA ALA A 157 -15.07 14.95 15.68
C ALA A 157 -14.16 13.73 15.51
N TYR A 158 -13.12 13.81 14.67
CA TYR A 158 -12.14 12.72 14.57
C TYR A 158 -11.34 12.53 15.87
N ALA A 159 -11.01 13.62 16.57
CA ALA A 159 -10.34 13.54 17.87
C ALA A 159 -11.22 12.83 18.92
N GLU A 160 -12.55 13.01 18.88
CA GLU A 160 -13.47 12.26 19.75
C GLU A 160 -13.38 10.76 19.50
N GLY A 161 -13.37 10.33 18.23
CA GLY A 161 -13.18 8.93 17.87
C GLY A 161 -11.81 8.39 18.31
N LEU A 162 -10.74 9.18 18.14
CA LEU A 162 -9.38 8.81 18.56
C LEU A 162 -9.22 8.71 20.08
N ARG A 163 -10.03 9.39 20.89
CA ARG A 163 -10.05 9.17 22.34
C ARG A 163 -10.55 7.77 22.72
N LEU A 164 -11.41 7.19 21.89
CA LEU A 164 -11.99 5.86 22.09
C LEU A 164 -11.17 4.75 21.42
N ASP A 165 -10.56 5.06 20.28
CA ASP A 165 -9.65 4.17 19.55
C ASP A 165 -8.34 4.90 19.17
N PRO A 166 -7.37 4.98 20.10
CA PRO A 166 -6.11 5.71 19.90
C PRO A 166 -5.17 5.09 18.87
N CYS A 167 -5.49 3.91 18.33
CA CYS A 167 -4.67 3.23 17.32
C CYS A 167 -5.28 3.32 15.92
N ASN A 168 -6.35 4.11 15.74
CA ASN A 168 -7.08 4.15 14.48
C ASN A 168 -6.37 4.98 13.40
N ALA A 169 -5.60 4.30 12.54
CA ALA A 169 -4.87 4.94 11.44
C ALA A 169 -5.78 5.72 10.47
N ILE A 170 -7.03 5.29 10.28
CA ILE A 170 -7.99 5.96 9.39
C ILE A 170 -8.42 7.31 9.98
N LEU A 171 -8.74 7.36 11.28
CA LEU A 171 -9.12 8.63 11.92
C LEU A 171 -7.95 9.61 11.98
N TYR A 172 -6.74 9.14 12.23
CA TYR A 172 -5.53 9.96 12.11
C TYR A 172 -5.38 10.53 10.68
N CYS A 173 -5.51 9.69 9.65
CA CYS A 173 -5.45 10.13 8.26
C CYS A 173 -6.51 11.20 7.92
N ASN A 174 -7.72 11.03 8.42
CA ASN A 174 -8.81 11.97 8.18
C ASN A 174 -8.62 13.29 8.95
N ARG A 175 -8.13 13.23 10.19
CA ARG A 175 -7.79 14.43 10.96
C ARG A 175 -6.61 15.18 10.36
N ALA A 176 -5.60 14.46 9.86
CA ALA A 176 -4.51 15.02 9.08
C ALA A 176 -5.03 15.78 7.84
N ALA A 177 -6.09 15.30 7.19
CA ALA A 177 -6.71 15.99 6.06
C ALA A 177 -7.29 17.35 6.47
N CYS A 178 -7.90 17.44 7.64
CA CYS A 178 -8.40 18.69 8.20
C CYS A 178 -7.25 19.67 8.45
N TRP A 179 -6.16 19.21 9.08
CA TRP A 179 -4.99 20.04 9.34
C TRP A 179 -4.35 20.57 8.07
N PHE A 180 -4.26 19.73 7.03
CA PHE A 180 -3.76 20.14 5.72
C PHE A 180 -4.60 21.28 5.13
N LYS A 181 -5.94 21.14 5.16
CA LYS A 181 -6.86 22.18 4.67
C LYS A 181 -6.82 23.48 5.48
N LEU A 182 -6.48 23.39 6.76
CA LEU A 182 -6.28 24.54 7.64
C LEU A 182 -4.89 25.19 7.52
N GLY A 183 -4.01 24.67 6.65
CA GLY A 183 -2.63 25.16 6.53
C GLY A 183 -1.71 24.76 7.68
N MET A 184 -2.17 23.90 8.60
CA MET A 184 -1.39 23.41 9.75
C MET A 184 -0.59 22.17 9.36
N TRP A 185 0.42 22.34 8.50
CA TRP A 185 1.13 21.24 7.84
C TRP A 185 1.90 20.36 8.83
N GLU A 186 2.53 20.92 9.86
CA GLU A 186 3.24 20.18 10.90
C GLU A 186 2.30 19.24 11.67
N ARG A 187 1.10 19.72 12.03
CA ARG A 187 0.10 18.89 12.72
C ARG A 187 -0.42 17.78 11.81
N SER A 188 -0.56 18.07 10.53
CA SER A 188 -0.93 17.05 9.54
C SER A 188 0.15 15.97 9.41
N VAL A 189 1.44 16.35 9.40
CA VAL A 189 2.56 15.40 9.40
C VAL A 189 2.55 14.53 10.66
N GLU A 190 2.31 15.10 11.83
CA GLU A 190 2.25 14.32 13.07
C GLU A 190 1.13 13.28 13.05
N ASP A 191 -0.08 13.65 12.63
CA ASP A 191 -1.17 12.69 12.47
C ASP A 191 -0.86 11.64 11.39
N CYS A 192 -0.19 12.02 10.29
CA CYS A 192 0.26 11.04 9.30
C CYS A 192 1.31 10.08 9.86
N ASN A 193 2.23 10.55 10.71
CA ASN A 193 3.21 9.70 11.39
C ASN A 193 2.51 8.68 12.30
N GLN A 194 1.49 9.10 13.07
CA GLN A 194 0.72 8.17 13.90
C GLN A 194 -0.03 7.15 13.04
N ALA A 195 -0.67 7.57 11.95
CA ALA A 195 -1.32 6.63 11.03
C ALA A 195 -0.35 5.59 10.45
N LEU A 196 0.85 6.03 10.03
CA LEU A 196 1.88 5.16 9.46
C LEU A 196 2.59 4.29 10.49
N ARG A 197 2.63 4.70 11.76
CA ARG A 197 3.10 3.84 12.85
C ARG A 197 2.24 2.59 13.00
N PHE A 198 0.91 2.73 12.85
CA PHE A 198 -0.03 1.63 12.97
C PHE A 198 -0.26 0.87 11.65
N GLN A 199 -0.18 1.57 10.51
CA GLN A 199 -0.31 0.99 9.18
C GLN A 199 0.77 1.57 8.24
N PRO A 200 1.99 0.99 8.24
CA PRO A 200 3.13 1.54 7.49
C PRO A 200 2.91 1.64 5.97
N ARG A 201 2.06 0.77 5.43
CA ARG A 201 1.75 0.67 4.00
C ARG A 201 0.51 1.47 3.59
N TYR A 202 -0.04 2.26 4.51
CA TYR A 202 -1.24 3.04 4.23
C TYR A 202 -0.92 4.22 3.31
N THR A 203 -1.31 4.12 2.04
CA THR A 203 -0.96 5.07 0.98
C THR A 203 -1.52 6.47 1.20
N LYS A 204 -2.71 6.62 1.81
CA LYS A 204 -3.33 7.94 2.00
C LYS A 204 -2.54 8.86 2.95
N PRO A 205 -2.09 8.42 4.14
CA PRO A 205 -1.16 9.19 4.96
C PRO A 205 0.17 9.48 4.29
N LEU A 206 0.75 8.54 3.51
CA LEU A 206 2.00 8.79 2.77
C LEU A 206 1.84 9.94 1.78
N LEU A 207 0.80 9.91 0.93
CA LEU A 207 0.48 10.98 -0.01
C LEU A 207 0.28 12.31 0.70
N ARG A 208 -0.43 12.29 1.83
CA ARG A 208 -0.71 13.51 2.60
C ARG A 208 0.55 14.07 3.28
N ARG A 209 1.39 13.21 3.86
CA ARG A 209 2.66 13.61 4.47
C ARG A 209 3.62 14.18 3.43
N ALA A 210 3.71 13.55 2.26
CA ALA A 210 4.46 14.08 1.11
C ALA A 210 3.94 15.45 0.69
N ALA A 211 2.63 15.63 0.56
CA ALA A 211 2.03 16.93 0.21
C ALA A 211 2.32 18.02 1.26
N CYS A 212 2.27 17.68 2.56
CA CYS A 212 2.65 18.61 3.63
C CYS A 212 4.13 18.98 3.55
N ASN A 213 5.01 17.98 3.40
CA ASN A 213 6.45 18.20 3.30
C ASN A 213 6.82 19.00 2.05
N ASN A 214 6.09 18.84 0.94
CA ASN A 214 6.21 19.68 -0.26
C ASN A 214 5.89 21.14 0.05
N LYS A 215 4.80 21.41 0.79
CA LYS A 215 4.46 22.78 1.21
C LYS A 215 5.51 23.40 2.13
N MET A 216 6.22 22.58 2.90
CA MET A 216 7.32 22.97 3.79
C MET A 216 8.71 22.88 3.15
N GLU A 217 8.80 22.57 1.85
CA GLU A 217 10.05 22.38 1.10
C GLU A 217 11.02 21.36 1.73
N ARG A 218 10.49 20.36 2.46
CA ARG A 218 11.27 19.28 3.09
C ARG A 218 11.53 18.16 2.08
N TRP A 219 12.24 18.47 1.00
CA TRP A 219 12.37 17.61 -0.19
C TRP A 219 12.88 16.19 0.10
N ALA A 220 13.80 16.02 1.05
CA ALA A 220 14.31 14.69 1.42
C ALA A 220 13.20 13.80 1.99
N ALA A 221 12.29 14.36 2.81
CA ALA A 221 11.16 13.63 3.36
C ALA A 221 10.12 13.31 2.27
N VAL A 222 9.91 14.24 1.32
CA VAL A 222 9.02 14.04 0.16
C VAL A 222 9.51 12.86 -0.69
N VAL A 223 10.80 12.82 -1.03
CA VAL A 223 11.40 11.71 -1.80
C VAL A 223 11.20 10.40 -1.05
N SER A 224 11.49 10.35 0.25
CA SER A 224 11.29 9.14 1.07
C SER A 224 9.84 8.66 1.06
N ASP A 225 8.86 9.57 1.14
CA ASP A 225 7.44 9.21 1.11
C ASP A 225 7.01 8.68 -0.27
N TYR A 226 7.46 9.31 -1.36
CA TYR A 226 7.15 8.84 -2.71
C TYR A 226 7.88 7.54 -3.09
N GLU A 227 9.08 7.28 -2.57
CA GLU A 227 9.75 5.98 -2.71
C GLU A 227 8.97 4.87 -2.00
N ALA A 228 8.41 5.14 -0.83
CA ALA A 228 7.52 4.20 -0.15
C ALA A 228 6.23 3.97 -0.96
N LEU A 229 5.61 5.03 -1.48
CA LEU A 229 4.45 4.94 -2.36
C LEU A 229 4.74 4.14 -3.63
N ARG A 230 5.94 4.28 -4.20
CA ARG A 230 6.36 3.55 -5.41
C ARG A 230 6.42 2.03 -5.20
N LYS A 231 6.72 1.58 -3.97
CA LYS A 231 6.69 0.16 -3.61
C LYS A 231 5.26 -0.39 -3.56
N GLU A 232 4.32 0.40 -3.05
CA GLU A 232 2.90 0.02 -2.95
C GLU A 232 2.16 0.18 -4.28
N LEU A 233 2.55 1.17 -5.09
CA LEU A 233 1.91 1.56 -6.35
C LEU A 233 2.95 1.63 -7.49
N PRO A 234 3.54 0.50 -7.92
CA PRO A 234 4.66 0.47 -8.88
C PRO A 234 4.27 0.90 -10.30
N HIS A 235 2.98 0.93 -10.62
CA HIS A 235 2.46 1.30 -11.94
C HIS A 235 1.72 2.65 -11.94
N ASP A 236 1.69 3.34 -10.81
CA ASP A 236 1.03 4.64 -10.71
C ASP A 236 1.93 5.73 -11.31
N LYS A 237 1.45 6.36 -12.38
CA LYS A 237 2.16 7.41 -13.11
C LYS A 237 2.29 8.69 -12.27
N GLU A 238 1.25 9.07 -11.53
CA GLU A 238 1.24 10.28 -10.72
C GLU A 238 2.28 10.18 -9.58
N VAL A 239 2.39 9.00 -8.96
CA VAL A 239 3.44 8.70 -7.96
C VAL A 239 4.83 8.77 -8.58
N ALA A 240 5.02 8.22 -9.79
CA ALA A 240 6.31 8.27 -10.48
C ALA A 240 6.73 9.71 -10.84
N GLU A 241 5.79 10.50 -11.36
CA GLU A 241 5.99 11.90 -11.75
C GLU A 241 6.30 12.76 -10.53
N SER A 242 5.52 12.58 -9.46
CA SER A 242 5.75 13.31 -8.22
C SER A 242 7.09 12.97 -7.56
N LEU A 243 7.52 11.70 -7.62
CA LEU A 243 8.84 11.28 -7.14
C LEU A 243 9.96 11.96 -7.93
N PHE A 244 9.84 11.98 -9.26
CA PHE A 244 10.81 12.62 -10.13
C PHE A 244 10.94 14.12 -9.82
N HIS A 245 9.82 14.83 -9.72
CA HIS A 245 9.82 16.25 -9.35
C HIS A 245 10.40 16.50 -7.96
N ALA A 246 10.10 15.64 -6.98
CA ALA A 246 10.67 15.74 -5.64
C ALA A 246 12.20 15.53 -5.65
N GLN A 247 12.71 14.59 -6.45
CA GLN A 247 14.15 14.37 -6.61
C GLN A 247 14.85 15.56 -7.28
N VAL A 248 14.24 16.13 -8.32
CA VAL A 248 14.73 17.35 -8.98
C VAL A 248 14.77 18.53 -8.00
N ALA A 249 13.70 18.73 -7.22
CA ALA A 249 13.64 19.79 -6.22
C ALA A 249 14.70 19.58 -5.10
N LEU A 250 14.93 18.34 -4.67
CA LEU A 250 15.98 18.00 -3.72
C LEU A 250 17.37 18.35 -4.26
N LYS A 251 17.70 17.97 -5.49
CA LYS A 251 18.97 18.33 -6.15
C LYS A 251 19.15 19.84 -6.22
N LYS A 252 18.12 20.55 -6.67
CA LYS A 252 18.13 22.02 -6.74
C LYS A 252 18.35 22.65 -5.36
N SER A 253 17.70 22.14 -4.30
CA SER A 253 17.88 22.63 -2.94
C SER A 253 19.30 22.43 -2.38
N ARG A 254 20.07 21.49 -2.94
CA ARG A 254 21.47 21.22 -2.61
C ARG A 254 22.46 22.04 -3.44
N GLY A 255 21.98 22.85 -4.39
CA GLY A 255 22.83 23.59 -5.32
C GLY A 255 23.44 22.75 -6.44
N GLU A 256 22.89 21.55 -6.69
CA GLU A 256 23.31 20.70 -7.80
C GLU A 256 22.72 21.24 -9.12
N GLU A 257 23.49 21.18 -10.22
CA GLU A 257 23.00 21.57 -11.54
C GLU A 257 21.90 20.60 -12.02
N VAL A 258 20.71 21.13 -12.30
CA VAL A 258 19.59 20.41 -12.92
C VAL A 258 19.41 20.94 -14.34
N LEU A 259 20.09 20.33 -15.30
CA LEU A 259 19.90 20.65 -16.72
C LEU A 259 18.87 19.70 -17.33
N ASN A 260 17.78 20.26 -17.88
CA ASN A 260 16.83 19.60 -18.79
C ASN A 260 16.33 18.22 -18.31
N MET A 261 16.00 18.08 -17.02
CA MET A 261 15.38 16.86 -16.50
C MET A 261 13.86 16.93 -16.75
N GLU A 262 13.38 16.25 -17.78
CA GLU A 262 11.94 16.06 -18.07
C GLU A 262 11.49 14.66 -17.64
N PHE A 263 10.22 14.53 -17.25
CA PHE A 263 9.64 13.26 -16.82
C PHE A 263 9.30 12.40 -18.04
N GLY A 264 10.07 11.34 -18.30
CA GLY A 264 9.90 10.41 -19.42
C GLY A 264 8.93 9.25 -19.15
N GLY A 265 7.90 9.45 -18.32
CA GLY A 265 6.99 8.39 -17.86
C GLY A 265 5.90 7.96 -18.84
N GLU A 266 5.95 8.42 -20.09
CA GLU A 266 5.19 7.87 -21.22
C GLU A 266 6.10 7.59 -22.42
N VAL A 267 5.75 6.55 -23.18
CA VAL A 267 6.45 6.24 -24.42
C VAL A 267 5.91 7.16 -25.51
N GLU A 268 6.77 8.04 -26.01
CA GLU A 268 6.41 8.98 -27.07
C GLU A 268 6.41 8.28 -28.44
N GLU A 269 5.30 8.35 -29.16
CA GLU A 269 5.26 7.89 -30.56
C GLU A 269 5.84 8.97 -31.49
N VAL A 270 6.79 8.57 -32.33
CA VAL A 270 7.47 9.46 -33.28
C VAL A 270 6.90 9.24 -34.68
N TYR A 271 6.39 10.31 -35.29
CA TYR A 271 5.76 10.28 -36.61
C TYR A 271 6.55 11.01 -37.70
N SER A 272 7.58 11.78 -37.33
CA SER A 272 8.40 12.53 -38.30
C SER A 272 9.89 12.52 -37.97
N ARG A 273 10.71 12.80 -38.99
CA ARG A 273 12.18 12.87 -38.83
C ARG A 273 12.59 14.08 -37.99
N GLU A 274 11.80 15.14 -38.01
CA GLU A 274 11.99 16.34 -37.21
C GLU A 274 11.73 16.04 -35.72
N GLN A 275 10.65 15.34 -35.40
CA GLN A 275 10.37 14.85 -34.03
C GLN A 275 11.49 13.94 -33.53
N PHE A 276 11.93 13.00 -34.36
CA PHE A 276 13.05 12.12 -34.04
C PHE A 276 14.33 12.92 -33.72
N LYS A 277 14.72 13.86 -34.58
CA LYS A 277 15.90 14.71 -34.36
C LYS A 277 15.76 15.58 -33.11
N ALA A 278 14.57 16.13 -32.84
CA ALA A 278 14.32 16.92 -31.65
C ALA A 278 14.51 16.08 -30.38
N ALA A 279 13.90 14.89 -30.33
CA ALA A 279 14.07 13.95 -29.22
C ALA A 279 15.52 13.48 -29.04
N MET A 280 16.26 13.38 -30.15
CA MET A 280 17.69 13.05 -30.14
C MET A 280 18.59 14.15 -29.59
N ASN A 281 18.13 15.41 -29.65
CA ASN A 281 18.87 16.55 -29.10
C ASN A 281 18.59 16.78 -27.60
N LEU A 282 17.65 16.03 -27.01
CA LEU A 282 17.43 16.07 -25.56
C LEU A 282 18.65 15.49 -24.83
N PRO A 283 19.15 16.18 -23.80
CA PRO A 283 20.21 15.63 -22.95
C PRO A 283 19.66 14.50 -22.08
N GLY A 284 20.54 13.59 -21.67
CA GLY A 284 20.16 12.40 -20.91
C GLY A 284 20.18 11.14 -21.77
N VAL A 285 19.36 10.17 -21.40
CA VAL A 285 19.30 8.85 -22.05
C VAL A 285 17.96 8.67 -22.72
N SER A 286 18.00 8.26 -23.99
CA SER A 286 16.82 7.97 -24.80
C SER A 286 16.84 6.51 -25.25
N VAL A 287 15.74 5.81 -25.03
CA VAL A 287 15.54 4.41 -25.44
C VAL A 287 14.50 4.40 -26.54
N ILE A 288 14.90 3.98 -27.74
CA ILE A 288 14.06 4.00 -28.94
C ILE A 288 13.71 2.58 -29.33
N HIS A 289 12.42 2.26 -29.28
CA HIS A 289 11.86 0.99 -29.74
C HIS A 289 11.37 1.12 -31.19
N PHE A 290 12.12 0.53 -32.11
CA PHE A 290 11.72 0.38 -33.51
C PHE A 290 10.85 -0.87 -33.66
N SER A 291 9.63 -0.69 -34.15
CA SER A 291 8.60 -1.73 -34.21
C SER A 291 7.80 -1.68 -35.51
N THR A 292 7.08 -2.75 -35.81
CA THR A 292 6.03 -2.82 -36.83
C THR A 292 4.79 -3.45 -36.21
N VAL A 293 3.60 -3.00 -36.61
CA VAL A 293 2.31 -3.54 -36.14
C VAL A 293 2.09 -4.98 -36.61
N SER A 294 2.77 -5.39 -37.70
CA SER A 294 2.61 -6.72 -38.30
C SER A 294 3.40 -7.82 -37.56
N ASP A 295 4.44 -7.44 -36.81
CA ASP A 295 5.34 -8.39 -36.15
C ASP A 295 4.84 -8.80 -34.76
N HIS A 296 4.91 -10.11 -34.48
CA HIS A 296 4.42 -10.68 -33.24
C HIS A 296 5.33 -10.37 -32.04
N GLN A 297 6.65 -10.32 -32.24
CA GLN A 297 7.59 -10.01 -31.15
C GLN A 297 7.45 -8.54 -30.72
N CYS A 298 7.21 -7.62 -31.66
CA CYS A 298 6.90 -6.21 -31.39
C CYS A 298 5.66 -6.03 -30.50
N LYS A 299 4.59 -6.83 -30.74
CA LYS A 299 3.37 -6.82 -29.91
C LYS A 299 3.64 -7.29 -28.49
N GLN A 300 4.56 -8.24 -28.30
CA GLN A 300 4.94 -8.73 -26.97
C GLN A 300 5.90 -7.79 -26.23
N LEU A 301 6.76 -7.07 -26.98
CA LEU A 301 7.76 -6.18 -26.41
C LEU A 301 7.18 -4.81 -26.05
N SER A 302 6.22 -4.27 -26.81
CA SER A 302 5.68 -2.92 -26.58
C SER A 302 5.14 -2.71 -25.15
N PRO A 303 4.29 -3.60 -24.58
CA PRO A 303 3.82 -3.44 -23.20
C PRO A 303 4.94 -3.50 -22.16
N PHE A 304 6.03 -4.19 -22.49
CA PHE A 304 7.20 -4.25 -21.62
C PHE A 304 8.01 -2.95 -21.66
N VAL A 305 8.15 -2.33 -22.84
CA VAL A 305 8.74 -1.00 -22.99
C VAL A 305 7.92 0.05 -22.23
N ASP A 306 6.59 -0.03 -22.31
CA ASP A 306 5.68 0.84 -21.53
C ASP A 306 5.93 0.67 -20.02
N SER A 307 6.09 -0.57 -19.55
CA SER A 307 6.42 -0.86 -18.15
C SER A 307 7.79 -0.32 -17.72
N LEU A 308 8.80 -0.40 -18.60
CA LEU A 308 10.14 0.16 -18.34
C LEU A 308 10.10 1.69 -18.29
N CYS A 309 9.34 2.31 -19.17
CA CYS A 309 9.11 3.75 -19.18
C CYS A 309 8.54 4.26 -17.86
N THR A 310 7.54 3.56 -17.30
CA THR A 310 7.05 3.89 -15.96
C THR A 310 8.14 3.68 -14.90
N ARG A 311 8.94 2.61 -15.01
CA ARG A 311 9.96 2.23 -14.01
C ARG A 311 11.18 3.17 -13.99
N TYR A 312 11.55 3.73 -15.14
CA TYR A 312 12.73 4.58 -15.31
C TYR A 312 12.33 5.97 -15.85
N PRO A 313 11.67 6.81 -15.03
CA PRO A 313 11.11 8.09 -15.48
C PRO A 313 12.15 9.16 -15.86
N SER A 314 13.43 8.94 -15.56
CA SER A 314 14.53 9.80 -15.98
C SER A 314 15.07 9.48 -17.38
N ILE A 315 14.50 8.47 -18.05
CA ILE A 315 14.86 8.06 -19.41
C ILE A 315 13.71 8.40 -20.34
N HIS A 316 14.03 8.96 -21.51
CA HIS A 316 13.06 9.20 -22.56
C HIS A 316 12.80 7.92 -23.35
N PHE A 317 11.58 7.40 -23.33
CA PHE A 317 11.21 6.26 -24.14
C PHE A 317 10.47 6.72 -25.39
N LEU A 318 10.93 6.27 -26.55
CA LEU A 318 10.37 6.62 -27.84
C LEU A 318 10.00 5.34 -28.59
N LYS A 319 8.92 5.40 -29.36
CA LYS A 319 8.50 4.33 -30.25
C LYS A 319 8.42 4.84 -31.67
N VAL A 320 9.11 4.14 -32.57
CA VAL A 320 9.10 4.40 -34.01
C VAL A 320 8.47 3.22 -34.70
N ASP A 321 7.35 3.46 -35.38
CA ASP A 321 6.75 2.47 -36.29
C ASP A 321 7.42 2.61 -37.67
N ILE A 322 8.21 1.62 -38.06
CA ILE A 322 8.98 1.69 -39.31
C ILE A 322 8.10 1.61 -40.57
N ASP A 323 6.88 1.07 -40.45
CA ASP A 323 5.93 1.02 -41.58
C ASP A 323 5.30 2.39 -41.81
N LYS A 324 5.03 3.13 -40.72
CA LYS A 324 4.52 4.51 -40.79
C LYS A 324 5.63 5.51 -41.15
N CYS A 325 6.85 5.28 -40.68
CA CYS A 325 7.99 6.20 -40.82
C CYS A 325 9.25 5.50 -41.38
N PRO A 326 9.22 4.98 -42.62
CA PRO A 326 10.35 4.22 -43.19
C PRO A 326 11.61 5.06 -43.37
N SER A 327 11.48 6.39 -43.49
CA SER A 327 12.60 7.32 -43.58
C SER A 327 13.51 7.29 -42.34
N ILE A 328 12.93 7.10 -41.15
CA ILE A 328 13.68 6.99 -39.89
C ILE A 328 14.34 5.61 -39.82
N GLY A 329 13.59 4.54 -40.12
CA GLY A 329 14.14 3.17 -40.16
C GLY A 329 15.34 3.05 -41.09
N ASN A 330 15.27 3.66 -42.28
CA ASN A 330 16.37 3.69 -43.24
C ASN A 330 17.56 4.53 -42.75
N ALA A 331 17.31 5.71 -42.16
CA ALA A 331 18.36 6.57 -41.63
C ALA A 331 19.12 5.91 -40.48
N GLU A 332 18.41 5.18 -39.62
CA GLU A 332 18.98 4.43 -38.49
C GLU A 332 19.44 3.02 -38.87
N ASN A 333 19.35 2.62 -40.14
CA ASN A 333 19.71 1.30 -40.67
C ASN A 333 19.05 0.13 -39.91
N VAL A 334 17.76 0.27 -39.58
CA VAL A 334 16.95 -0.77 -38.93
C VAL A 334 16.37 -1.70 -40.00
N ARG A 335 16.88 -2.94 -40.05
CA ARG A 335 16.45 -3.96 -41.02
C ARG A 335 15.64 -5.09 -40.39
N VAL A 336 15.76 -5.27 -39.09
CA VAL A 336 15.11 -6.31 -38.30
C VAL A 336 14.37 -5.62 -37.16
N VAL A 337 13.17 -6.10 -36.84
CA VAL A 337 12.33 -5.60 -35.76
C VAL A 337 11.84 -6.78 -34.91
N PRO A 338 11.64 -6.59 -33.59
CA PRO A 338 11.87 -5.36 -32.83
C PRO A 338 13.37 -5.07 -32.67
N THR A 339 13.77 -3.81 -32.84
CA THR A 339 15.13 -3.34 -32.53
C THR A 339 15.04 -2.21 -31.54
N VAL A 340 15.85 -2.26 -30.49
CA VAL A 340 15.96 -1.17 -29.51
C VAL A 340 17.33 -0.52 -29.61
N LYS A 341 17.35 0.81 -29.67
CA LYS A 341 18.58 1.61 -29.65
C LYS A 341 18.57 2.53 -28.44
N ILE A 342 19.71 2.62 -27.76
CA ILE A 342 19.90 3.50 -26.61
C ILE A 342 20.89 4.58 -27.01
N TYR A 343 20.53 5.82 -26.73
CA TYR A 343 21.33 7.00 -26.98
C TYR A 343 21.60 7.73 -25.67
N LYS A 344 22.78 8.36 -25.57
CA LYS A 344 23.16 9.23 -24.48
C LYS A 344 23.64 10.56 -25.07
N ASN A 345 22.97 11.66 -24.74
CA ASN A 345 23.26 13.01 -25.26
C ASN A 345 23.41 13.01 -26.80
N GLY A 346 22.42 12.47 -27.52
CA GLY A 346 22.43 12.40 -28.98
C GLY A 346 23.33 11.33 -29.60
N THR A 347 24.22 10.70 -28.83
CA THR A 347 25.14 9.68 -29.34
C THR A 347 24.61 8.28 -29.07
N ARG A 348 24.56 7.42 -30.09
CA ARG A 348 24.14 6.03 -29.93
C ARG A 348 25.18 5.24 -29.12
N VAL A 349 24.76 4.68 -27.99
CA VAL A 349 25.63 3.90 -27.09
C VAL A 349 25.34 2.40 -27.12
N LYS A 350 24.13 1.98 -27.53
CA LYS A 350 23.76 0.57 -27.63
C LYS A 350 22.74 0.33 -28.73
N GLU A 351 22.83 -0.83 -29.36
CA GLU A 351 21.83 -1.39 -30.28
C GLU A 351 21.58 -2.85 -29.89
N ILE A 352 20.31 -3.24 -29.82
CA ILE A 352 19.86 -4.58 -29.45
C ILE A 352 18.79 -5.01 -30.44
N VAL A 353 19.12 -6.01 -31.25
CA VAL A 353 18.20 -6.59 -32.23
C VAL A 353 17.47 -7.76 -31.58
N CYS A 354 16.15 -7.80 -31.73
CA CYS A 354 15.24 -8.79 -31.12
C CYS A 354 15.52 -9.01 -29.62
N PRO A 355 15.45 -7.95 -28.78
CA PRO A 355 15.82 -8.06 -27.38
C PRO A 355 14.92 -9.01 -26.59
N SER A 356 15.52 -9.82 -25.70
CA SER A 356 14.78 -10.42 -24.59
C SER A 356 14.44 -9.35 -23.55
N LYS A 357 13.43 -9.62 -22.72
CA LYS A 357 13.02 -8.71 -21.64
C LYS A 357 14.15 -8.46 -20.64
N GLU A 358 14.91 -9.50 -20.28
CA GLU A 358 16.01 -9.35 -19.31
C GLU A 358 17.15 -8.49 -19.88
N VAL A 359 17.54 -8.72 -21.15
CA VAL A 359 18.63 -7.98 -21.80
C VAL A 359 18.28 -6.51 -21.95
N LEU A 360 17.03 -6.22 -22.32
CA LEU A 360 16.56 -4.85 -22.45
C LEU A 360 16.56 -4.14 -21.09
N GLU A 361 15.98 -4.75 -20.06
CA GLU A 361 15.93 -4.16 -18.72
C GLU A 361 17.33 -3.92 -18.14
N TYR A 362 18.23 -4.90 -18.27
CA TYR A 362 19.62 -4.74 -17.84
C TYR A 362 20.30 -3.55 -18.54
N SER A 363 20.09 -3.41 -19.86
CA SER A 363 20.68 -2.31 -20.62
C SER A 363 20.12 -0.96 -20.20
N VAL A 364 18.79 -0.87 -20.05
CA VAL A 364 18.13 0.36 -19.57
C VAL A 364 18.65 0.76 -18.19
N ARG A 365 18.73 -0.19 -17.26
CA ARG A 365 19.26 0.04 -15.91
C ARG A 365 20.74 0.45 -15.91
N HIS A 366 21.55 -0.10 -16.80
CA HIS A 366 22.97 0.25 -16.90
C HIS A 366 23.16 1.71 -17.33
N TYR A 367 22.31 2.20 -18.24
CA TYR A 367 22.40 3.57 -18.73
C TYR A 367 21.54 4.57 -17.93
N SER A 368 20.65 4.13 -17.05
CA SER A 368 19.84 5.01 -16.19
C SER A 368 20.65 5.72 -15.08
N GLY A 369 21.90 5.29 -14.86
CA GLY A 369 22.80 5.75 -13.80
C GLY A 369 23.65 6.96 -14.16
#